data_AF-A0A3N5EXA6-F1
#
_entry.id   AF-A0A3N5EXA6-F1
#
_cell.length_a   1.000
_cell.length_b   1.000
_cell.length_c   1.000
_cell.angle_alpha   90.00
_cell.angle_beta   90.00
_cell.angle_gamma   90.00
#
_symmetry.space_group_name_H-M   'P 1'
#
loop_
_entity.id
_entity.type
_entity.pdbx_description
1 polymer ?
#
loop_
_entity_poly.entity_id
_entity_poly.type
_entity_poly.pdbx_seq_one_letter_code
_entity_poly.pdbx_strand_id
1 'polypeptide(L)'
;MADDSPCYTWSTVTKIIAVCDEEQGCPLYRRDNRLDFSPPIVTGIDGVPVCSTAVEALHKPVVKIQAGEASTGFARTFCGGCTAGKAWWNFEPVVKETDSAISAGAQQVILNSIGRMKIFTGVHLAKLMRIVRLIKGTRVPEGRAIVTRGKPGEAFYIVLEGECEVMGVDENGNESALAVLPSGECFGEMSLITGEPASATVRAKDDAT
;
A
#
# COMPACT_ATOMS: atom_id res chain seq x y z
N MET A 1 24.11 -13.78 -18.16
CA MET A 1 24.51 -13.70 -16.73
C MET A 1 23.76 -12.52 -16.15
N ALA A 2 23.02 -12.76 -15.06
CA ALA A 2 22.11 -11.88 -14.32
C ALA A 2 20.91 -11.31 -15.12
N ASP A 3 19.78 -12.00 -15.01
CA ASP A 3 18.45 -11.43 -15.21
C ASP A 3 18.13 -10.59 -13.97
N ASP A 4 18.32 -9.27 -14.09
CA ASP A 4 18.04 -8.24 -13.05
C ASP A 4 16.57 -7.80 -13.08
N SER A 5 15.65 -8.72 -13.35
CA SER A 5 14.22 -8.46 -13.13
C SER A 5 13.98 -8.41 -11.61
N PRO A 6 13.46 -7.30 -11.04
CA PRO A 6 12.98 -7.32 -9.67
C PRO A 6 11.80 -8.27 -9.62
N CYS A 7 12.06 -9.50 -9.17
CA CYS A 7 11.04 -10.49 -8.88
C CYS A 7 10.27 -10.02 -7.64
N TYR A 8 9.39 -9.04 -7.84
CA TYR A 8 8.24 -8.80 -6.97
C TYR A 8 7.38 -10.06 -7.01
N THR A 9 7.71 -11.04 -6.17
CA THR A 9 6.80 -12.15 -5.94
C THR A 9 5.72 -11.64 -5.00
N TRP A 10 4.55 -11.33 -5.56
CA TRP A 10 3.33 -11.01 -4.80
C TRP A 10 2.74 -12.23 -4.08
N SER A 11 3.60 -13.14 -3.61
CA SER A 11 3.29 -14.44 -2.99
C SER A 11 2.76 -14.33 -1.55
N THR A 12 2.53 -13.11 -1.05
CA THR A 12 2.23 -12.85 0.37
C THR A 12 0.75 -12.68 0.67
N VAL A 13 -0.12 -12.38 -0.30
CA VAL A 13 -1.58 -12.23 -0.02
C VAL A 13 -2.20 -13.60 0.19
N THR A 14 -2.55 -13.92 1.42
CA THR A 14 -3.20 -15.20 1.75
C THR A 14 -4.70 -15.18 1.62
N LYS A 15 -5.30 -14.02 1.82
CA LYS A 15 -6.73 -13.86 2.00
C LYS A 15 -7.14 -12.46 1.57
N ILE A 16 -8.31 -12.32 0.96
CA ILE A 16 -8.87 -11.02 0.59
C ILE A 16 -10.27 -10.95 1.18
N ILE A 17 -10.50 -9.94 2.01
CA ILE A 17 -11.82 -9.68 2.56
C ILE A 17 -12.48 -8.55 1.78
N ALA A 18 -13.62 -8.84 1.16
CA ALA A 18 -14.49 -7.79 0.65
C ALA A 18 -15.41 -7.31 1.79
N VAL A 19 -15.45 -6.01 2.05
CA VAL A 19 -16.30 -5.38 3.07
C VAL A 19 -17.32 -4.48 2.38
N CYS A 20 -18.60 -4.66 2.70
CA CYS A 20 -19.67 -3.80 2.22
C CYS A 20 -19.57 -2.44 2.92
N ASP A 21 -19.19 -1.41 2.18
CA ASP A 21 -19.01 -0.04 2.68
C ASP A 21 -20.34 0.74 2.71
N GLU A 22 -21.17 0.52 1.69
CA GLU A 22 -22.48 1.13 1.55
C GLU A 22 -23.41 0.18 0.79
N GLU A 23 -24.71 0.29 1.04
CA GLU A 23 -25.75 -0.38 0.27
C GLU A 23 -26.95 0.55 0.06
N GLN A 24 -27.72 0.27 -0.99
CA GLN A 24 -28.98 0.93 -1.26
C GLN A 24 -30.02 -0.12 -1.65
N GLY A 25 -30.83 -0.55 -0.69
CA GLY A 25 -31.93 -1.49 -0.91
C GLY A 25 -31.48 -2.90 -1.25
N CYS A 26 -30.27 -3.31 -0.87
CA CYS A 26 -29.82 -4.68 -1.06
C CYS A 26 -30.63 -5.61 -0.12
N PRO A 27 -31.25 -6.70 -0.60
CA PRO A 27 -31.98 -7.60 0.29
C PRO A 27 -31.04 -8.45 1.16
N LEU A 28 -29.78 -8.61 0.76
CA LEU A 28 -28.87 -9.59 1.34
C LEU A 28 -27.76 -8.98 2.19
N TYR A 29 -27.25 -7.81 1.81
CA TYR A 29 -26.09 -7.20 2.44
C TYR A 29 -26.44 -5.91 3.17
N ARG A 30 -25.73 -5.68 4.26
CA ARG A 30 -25.71 -4.45 5.05
C ARG A 30 -24.28 -3.93 5.14
N ARG A 31 -24.15 -2.66 5.52
CA ARG A 31 -22.85 -2.05 5.86
C ARG A 31 -22.09 -2.96 6.84
N ASP A 32 -20.79 -3.07 6.62
CA ASP A 32 -19.83 -3.89 7.37
C ASP A 32 -20.00 -5.42 7.21
N ASN A 33 -20.94 -5.91 6.41
CA ASN A 33 -20.95 -7.33 6.02
C ASN A 33 -19.70 -7.68 5.22
N ARG A 34 -19.17 -8.90 5.44
CA ARG A 34 -17.85 -9.30 4.92
C ARG A 34 -17.92 -10.63 4.19
N LEU A 35 -17.23 -10.68 3.05
CA LEU A 35 -17.01 -11.89 2.28
C LEU A 35 -15.51 -12.19 2.23
N ASP A 36 -15.15 -13.43 2.47
CA ASP A 36 -13.80 -13.94 2.36
C ASP A 36 -13.60 -14.60 0.98
N PHE A 37 -12.70 -14.03 0.19
CA PHE A 37 -12.31 -14.50 -1.15
C PHE A 37 -11.01 -15.32 -1.12
N SER A 38 -10.72 -16.01 -0.01
CA SER A 38 -9.61 -16.97 0.07
C SER A 38 -9.87 -18.16 -0.88
N PRO A 39 -9.04 -18.39 -1.91
CA PRO A 39 -9.22 -19.54 -2.78
C PRO A 39 -9.20 -20.87 -1.99
N PRO A 40 -9.99 -21.89 -2.38
CA PRO A 40 -10.81 -21.96 -3.58
C PRO A 40 -12.29 -21.58 -3.37
N ILE A 41 -12.70 -21.16 -2.17
CA ILE A 41 -14.10 -20.98 -1.80
C ILE A 41 -14.35 -19.54 -1.35
N VAL A 42 -15.39 -18.91 -1.90
CA VAL A 42 -15.90 -17.66 -1.33
C VAL A 42 -16.84 -17.98 -0.18
N THR A 43 -16.53 -17.47 1.01
CA THR A 43 -17.35 -17.67 2.21
C THR A 43 -17.81 -16.33 2.77
N GLY A 44 -18.99 -16.28 3.39
CA GLY A 44 -19.40 -15.12 4.17
C GLY A 44 -18.98 -15.27 5.63
N ILE A 45 -18.54 -14.16 6.21
CA ILE A 45 -18.08 -14.13 7.61
C ILE A 45 -19.29 -13.87 8.51
N ASP A 46 -19.28 -14.43 9.72
CA ASP A 46 -20.34 -14.26 10.73
C ASP A 46 -21.74 -14.65 10.22
N GLY A 47 -21.81 -15.69 9.38
CA GLY A 47 -23.05 -16.20 8.83
C GLY A 47 -23.66 -15.35 7.71
N VAL A 48 -22.92 -14.36 7.20
CA VAL A 48 -23.33 -13.60 6.01
C VAL A 48 -23.51 -14.56 4.83
N PRO A 49 -24.67 -14.55 4.15
CA PRO A 49 -24.89 -15.41 2.98
C PRO A 49 -24.10 -14.92 1.76
N VAL A 50 -23.71 -15.85 0.88
CA VAL A 50 -22.95 -15.55 -0.34
C VAL A 50 -23.90 -15.40 -1.54
N CYS A 51 -23.97 -14.20 -2.11
CA CYS A 51 -24.70 -13.89 -3.34
C CYS A 51 -23.83 -14.14 -4.58
N SER A 52 -24.32 -14.92 -5.54
CA SER A 52 -23.62 -15.13 -6.83
C SER A 52 -23.34 -13.83 -7.58
N THR A 53 -24.28 -12.89 -7.62
CA THR A 53 -24.09 -11.58 -8.29
C THR A 53 -22.95 -10.78 -7.66
N ALA A 54 -22.82 -10.81 -6.33
CA ALA A 54 -21.71 -10.15 -5.66
C ALA A 54 -20.39 -10.86 -5.94
N VAL A 55 -20.37 -12.19 -5.93
CA VAL A 55 -19.16 -12.96 -6.28
C VAL A 55 -18.70 -12.63 -7.69
N GLU A 56 -19.59 -12.63 -8.67
CA GLU A 56 -19.27 -12.31 -10.08
C GLU A 56 -18.69 -10.90 -10.23
N ALA A 57 -19.30 -9.90 -9.57
CA ALA A 57 -18.84 -8.52 -9.61
C ALA A 57 -17.46 -8.33 -8.97
N LEU A 58 -17.19 -9.01 -7.86
CA LEU A 58 -15.97 -8.85 -7.07
C LEU A 58 -14.82 -9.74 -7.56
N HIS A 59 -15.10 -10.83 -8.28
CA HIS A 59 -14.11 -11.81 -8.70
C HIS A 59 -12.98 -11.21 -9.53
N LYS A 60 -13.28 -10.38 -10.55
CA LYS A 60 -12.25 -9.78 -11.40
C LYS A 60 -11.29 -8.87 -10.60
N PRO A 61 -11.78 -7.92 -9.78
CA PRO A 61 -10.91 -7.16 -8.87
C PRO A 61 -10.09 -8.05 -7.94
N VAL A 62 -10.71 -9.06 -7.32
CA VAL A 62 -10.02 -10.00 -6.42
C VAL A 62 -8.85 -10.68 -7.11
N VAL A 63 -9.04 -11.21 -8.32
CA VAL A 63 -7.97 -11.87 -9.09
C VAL A 63 -6.82 -10.90 -9.38
N LYS A 64 -7.10 -9.65 -9.72
CA LYS A 64 -6.05 -8.63 -9.94
C LYS A 64 -5.26 -8.32 -8.67
N ILE A 65 -5.96 -8.17 -7.55
CA ILE A 65 -5.34 -7.95 -6.24
C ILE A 65 -4.47 -9.16 -5.84
N GLN A 66 -4.94 -10.40 -6.10
CA GLN A 66 -4.15 -11.62 -5.88
C GLN A 66 -2.93 -11.71 -6.80
N ALA A 67 -3.04 -11.21 -8.03
CA ALA A 67 -1.94 -11.14 -8.98
C ALA A 67 -0.92 -10.02 -8.66
N GLY A 68 -1.19 -9.20 -7.64
CA GLY A 68 -0.30 -8.09 -7.27
C GLY A 68 -0.40 -6.88 -8.17
N GLU A 69 -1.38 -6.84 -9.08
CA GLU A 69 -1.69 -5.62 -9.81
C GLU A 69 -2.24 -4.62 -8.79
N ALA A 70 -1.59 -3.47 -8.65
CA ALA A 70 -2.01 -2.35 -7.80
C ALA A 70 -3.28 -1.69 -8.36
N SER A 71 -4.33 -2.48 -8.50
CA SER A 71 -5.65 -2.01 -8.78
C SER A 71 -6.41 -2.07 -7.45
N THR A 72 -6.79 -0.88 -6.98
CA THR A 72 -8.04 -0.68 -6.23
C THR A 72 -8.02 -0.84 -4.70
N GLY A 73 -7.07 -0.23 -4.00
CA GLY A 73 -7.31 0.19 -2.60
C GLY A 73 -8.46 1.22 -2.46
N PHE A 74 -8.95 1.75 -3.59
CA PHE A 74 -10.01 2.75 -3.68
C PHE A 74 -11.08 2.50 -4.76
N ALA A 75 -10.99 1.45 -5.59
CA ALA A 75 -12.09 1.20 -6.53
C ALA A 75 -13.20 0.46 -5.82
N ARG A 76 -14.04 1.28 -5.20
CA ARG A 76 -15.38 0.95 -4.75
C ARG A 76 -16.06 0.09 -5.81
N THR A 77 -16.01 -1.23 -5.66
CA THR A 77 -16.57 -2.14 -6.65
C THR A 77 -18.05 -2.29 -6.37
N PHE A 78 -18.82 -2.22 -7.44
CA PHE A 78 -20.26 -2.13 -7.36
C PHE A 78 -20.90 -3.44 -7.83
N CYS A 79 -21.78 -4.00 -7.01
CA CYS A 79 -22.68 -5.07 -7.42
C CYS A 79 -23.95 -4.46 -8.02
N GLY A 80 -24.24 -4.82 -9.29
CA GLY A 80 -25.37 -4.32 -10.08
C GLY A 80 -26.76 -4.56 -9.49
N GLY A 81 -26.88 -5.49 -8.54
CA GLY A 81 -28.12 -5.81 -7.86
C GLY A 81 -28.95 -6.88 -8.57
N CYS A 82 -29.69 -7.68 -7.78
CA CYS A 82 -30.62 -8.69 -8.28
C CYS A 82 -32.00 -8.11 -8.65
N THR A 83 -32.45 -7.05 -7.96
CA THR A 83 -33.82 -6.48 -8.03
C THR A 83 -33.83 -4.97 -7.74
N ALA A 84 -32.84 -4.23 -8.26
CA ALA A 84 -32.56 -2.78 -8.05
C ALA A 84 -31.78 -2.41 -6.76
N GLY A 85 -31.56 -3.35 -5.85
CA GLY A 85 -30.72 -3.15 -4.67
C GLY A 85 -29.22 -3.13 -4.99
N LYS A 86 -28.47 -2.21 -4.40
CA LYS A 86 -27.08 -1.91 -4.72
C LYS A 86 -26.16 -2.13 -3.53
N ALA A 87 -24.93 -2.57 -3.76
CA ALA A 87 -23.91 -2.69 -2.71
C ALA A 87 -22.53 -2.32 -3.25
N TRP A 88 -21.79 -1.55 -2.45
CA TRP A 88 -20.44 -1.10 -2.74
C TRP A 88 -19.44 -1.73 -1.80
N TRP A 89 -18.33 -2.17 -2.36
CA TRP A 89 -17.37 -3.02 -1.67
C TRP A 89 -15.97 -2.42 -1.71
N ASN A 90 -15.32 -2.50 -0.56
CA ASN A 90 -13.89 -2.26 -0.39
C ASN A 90 -13.18 -3.58 -0.14
N PHE A 91 -11.89 -3.66 -0.47
CA PHE A 91 -11.09 -4.87 -0.28
C PHE A 91 -10.03 -4.66 0.80
N GLU A 92 -9.93 -5.63 1.71
CA GLU A 92 -8.91 -5.72 2.75
C GLU A 92 -8.04 -6.94 2.44
N PRO A 93 -6.92 -6.77 1.70
CA PRO A 93 -5.97 -7.84 1.52
C PRO A 93 -5.33 -8.17 2.87
N VAL A 94 -5.39 -9.45 3.23
CA VAL A 94 -4.68 -10.04 4.38
C VAL A 94 -3.41 -10.66 3.84
N VAL A 95 -2.31 -9.95 4.04
CA VAL A 95 -0.97 -10.45 3.80
C VAL A 95 -0.60 -11.43 4.92
N LYS A 96 0.03 -12.56 4.56
CA LYS A 96 0.80 -13.37 5.50
C LYS A 96 1.73 -12.40 6.24
N GLU A 97 1.70 -12.41 7.56
CA GLU A 97 2.74 -11.78 8.36
C GLU A 97 4.08 -12.30 7.83
N THR A 98 4.79 -11.47 7.07
CA THR A 98 6.21 -11.68 6.86
C THR A 98 6.86 -11.48 8.21
N ASP A 99 7.70 -12.43 8.61
CA ASP A 99 8.39 -12.53 9.91
C ASP A 99 9.17 -11.28 10.39
N SER A 100 9.13 -10.17 9.66
CA SER A 100 9.51 -8.86 10.19
C SER A 100 8.29 -8.16 10.80
N ALA A 101 7.80 -8.69 11.93
CA ALA A 101 6.93 -7.90 12.80
C ALA A 101 7.67 -6.58 13.13
N ILE A 102 7.25 -5.49 12.50
CA ILE A 102 7.77 -4.15 12.78
C ILE A 102 7.63 -3.95 14.28
N SER A 103 8.76 -3.74 14.97
CA SER A 103 8.77 -3.63 16.43
C SER A 103 7.81 -2.55 16.90
N ALA A 104 7.26 -2.66 18.12
CA ALA A 104 6.38 -1.62 18.66
C ALA A 104 7.03 -0.22 18.62
N GLY A 105 8.35 -0.15 18.79
CA GLY A 105 9.14 1.07 18.62
C GLY A 105 9.10 1.60 17.20
N ALA A 106 9.36 0.76 16.20
CA ALA A 106 9.30 1.15 14.80
C ALA A 106 7.87 1.52 14.34
N GLN A 107 6.84 0.85 14.85
CA GLN A 107 5.44 1.24 14.61
C GLN A 107 5.16 2.67 15.09
N GLN A 108 5.69 3.05 16.26
CA GLN A 108 5.53 4.40 16.79
C GLN A 108 6.24 5.45 15.93
N VAL A 109 7.45 5.14 15.45
CA VAL A 109 8.19 6.02 14.52
C VAL A 109 7.36 6.23 13.26
N ILE A 110 6.90 5.15 12.61
CA ILE A 110 6.08 5.20 11.41
C ILE A 110 4.81 6.03 11.62
N LEU A 111 4.07 5.81 12.71
CA LEU A 111 2.85 6.56 12.99
C LEU A 111 3.14 8.06 13.16
N ASN A 112 4.23 8.40 13.85
CA ASN A 112 4.65 9.79 14.02
C ASN A 112 5.03 10.43 12.67
N SER A 113 5.75 9.70 11.82
CA SER A 113 6.16 10.14 10.49
C SER A 113 4.96 10.39 9.56
N ILE A 114 4.07 9.39 9.43
CA ILE A 114 2.86 9.48 8.63
C ILE A 114 1.94 10.59 9.15
N GLY A 115 1.80 10.72 10.47
CA GLY A 115 0.96 11.74 11.10
C GLY A 115 1.40 13.18 10.85
N ARG A 116 2.69 13.42 10.52
CA ARG A 116 3.21 14.75 10.17
C ARG A 116 2.90 15.16 8.73
N MET A 117 2.59 14.21 7.85
CA MET A 117 2.33 14.52 6.46
C MET A 117 0.93 15.09 6.26
N LYS A 118 0.84 16.23 5.58
CA LYS A 118 -0.43 16.91 5.34
C LYS A 118 -1.44 16.05 4.59
N ILE A 119 -0.99 15.11 3.74
CA ILE A 119 -1.86 14.22 2.97
C ILE A 119 -2.68 13.26 3.86
N PHE A 120 -2.22 12.99 5.08
CA PHE A 120 -2.90 12.12 6.04
C PHE A 120 -3.70 12.91 7.08
N THR A 121 -3.79 14.24 6.96
CA THR A 121 -4.61 15.08 7.85
C THR A 121 -6.07 14.63 7.79
N GLY A 122 -6.69 14.40 8.95
CA GLY A 122 -8.09 13.98 9.04
C GLY A 122 -8.32 12.47 8.84
N VAL A 123 -7.27 11.68 8.62
CA VAL A 123 -7.39 10.21 8.60
C VAL A 123 -7.42 9.68 10.03
N HIS A 124 -8.47 8.92 10.37
CA HIS A 124 -8.62 8.32 11.70
C HIS A 124 -7.48 7.35 12.02
N LEU A 125 -7.00 7.34 13.27
CA LEU A 125 -5.85 6.53 13.71
C LEU A 125 -5.99 5.04 13.35
N ALA A 126 -7.20 4.48 13.49
CA ALA A 126 -7.47 3.09 13.11
C ALA A 126 -7.17 2.78 11.63
N LYS A 127 -7.35 3.75 10.72
CA LYS A 127 -6.99 3.62 9.30
C LYS A 127 -5.49 3.77 9.08
N LEU A 128 -4.83 4.68 9.80
CA LEU A 128 -3.36 4.81 9.76
C LEU A 128 -2.67 3.52 10.22
N MET A 129 -3.19 2.90 11.28
CA MET A 129 -2.72 1.59 11.75
C MET A 129 -2.80 0.49 10.69
N ARG A 130 -3.75 0.57 9.76
CA ARG A 130 -3.81 -0.36 8.63
C ARG A 130 -2.67 -0.11 7.64
N ILE A 131 -2.31 1.15 7.38
CA ILE A 131 -1.18 1.52 6.52
C ILE A 131 0.13 1.01 7.13
N VAL A 132 0.32 1.20 8.45
CA VAL A 132 1.52 0.72 9.17
C VAL A 132 1.75 -0.77 8.94
N ARG A 133 0.68 -1.58 8.92
CA ARG A 133 0.74 -3.03 8.71
C ARG A 133 1.09 -3.45 7.27
N LEU A 134 0.99 -2.54 6.31
CA LEU A 134 1.32 -2.80 4.91
C LEU A 134 2.77 -2.45 4.57
N ILE A 135 3.48 -1.78 5.49
CA ILE A 135 4.86 -1.36 5.29
C ILE A 135 5.79 -2.58 5.39
N LYS A 136 6.78 -2.61 4.49
CA LYS A 136 7.83 -3.62 4.46
C LYS A 136 9.16 -2.96 4.82
N GLY A 137 9.77 -3.38 5.93
CA GLY A 137 11.11 -2.94 6.30
C GLY A 137 12.15 -3.51 5.33
N THR A 138 13.05 -2.66 4.83
CA THR A 138 14.10 -3.05 3.86
C THR A 138 15.42 -2.43 4.28
N ARG A 139 16.45 -3.24 4.49
CA ARG A 139 17.79 -2.72 4.78
C ARG A 139 18.47 -2.27 3.50
N VAL A 140 19.10 -1.10 3.54
CA VAL A 140 19.79 -0.47 2.43
C VAL A 140 21.21 -0.11 2.89
N PRO A 141 22.27 -0.63 2.23
CA PRO A 141 23.64 -0.29 2.60
C PRO A 141 23.99 1.15 2.21
N GLU A 142 24.98 1.72 2.90
CA GLU A 142 25.54 3.04 2.58
C GLU A 142 25.80 3.23 1.07
N GLY A 143 25.47 4.41 0.56
CA GLY A 143 25.68 4.82 -0.83
C GLY A 143 24.68 4.25 -1.84
N ARG A 144 23.82 3.30 -1.45
CA ARG A 144 22.83 2.71 -2.37
C ARG A 144 21.69 3.67 -2.65
N ALA A 145 21.41 3.90 -3.95
CA ALA A 145 20.26 4.66 -4.39
C ALA A 145 18.94 3.91 -4.14
N ILE A 146 17.99 4.60 -3.52
CA ILE A 146 16.63 4.13 -3.18
C ILE A 146 15.63 4.69 -4.18
N VAL A 147 15.77 5.99 -4.50
CA VAL A 147 15.00 6.67 -5.55
C VAL A 147 16.00 7.23 -6.56
N THR A 148 15.71 7.12 -7.85
CA THR A 148 16.54 7.70 -8.91
C THR A 148 15.79 8.80 -9.63
N ARG A 149 16.41 9.98 -9.75
CA ARG A 149 15.85 11.11 -10.51
C ARG A 149 15.42 10.68 -11.92
N GLY A 150 14.27 11.19 -12.36
CA GLY A 150 13.74 10.96 -13.71
C GLY A 150 13.09 9.59 -13.91
N LYS A 151 13.12 8.71 -12.90
CA LYS A 151 12.37 7.45 -12.93
C LYS A 151 10.97 7.62 -12.34
N PRO A 152 9.97 6.85 -12.79
CA PRO A 152 8.67 6.78 -12.11
C PRO A 152 8.84 6.43 -10.63
N GLY A 153 7.99 7.00 -9.78
CA GLY A 153 7.94 6.63 -8.37
C GLY A 153 7.44 5.20 -8.19
N GLU A 154 8.17 4.39 -7.44
CA GLU A 154 7.79 2.99 -7.18
C GLU A 154 7.08 2.82 -5.82
N ALA A 155 7.50 3.58 -4.82
CA ALA A 155 7.01 3.48 -3.46
C ALA A 155 7.21 4.79 -2.68
N PHE A 156 6.51 4.86 -1.56
CA PHE A 156 6.70 5.86 -0.51
C PHE A 156 7.57 5.25 0.58
N TYR A 157 8.56 6.01 1.07
CA TYR A 157 9.57 5.54 2.00
C TYR A 157 9.53 6.34 3.31
N ILE A 158 9.89 5.67 4.41
CA ILE A 158 10.09 6.25 5.74
C ILE A 158 11.44 5.73 6.23
N VAL A 159 12.32 6.63 6.65
CA VAL A 159 13.60 6.23 7.27
C VAL A 159 13.30 5.75 8.69
N LEU A 160 13.55 4.48 8.99
CA LEU A 160 13.39 3.93 10.35
C LEU A 160 14.67 4.08 11.16
N GLU A 161 15.81 3.75 10.55
CA GLU A 161 17.14 3.82 11.14
C GLU A 161 18.15 4.28 10.09
N GLY A 162 19.23 4.94 10.53
CA GLY A 162 20.22 5.56 9.64
C GLY A 162 19.81 6.92 9.10
N GLU A 163 20.52 7.37 8.07
CA GLU A 163 20.27 8.61 7.34
C GLU A 163 20.24 8.37 5.84
N CYS A 164 19.38 9.10 5.14
CA CYS A 164 19.38 9.21 3.67
C CYS A 164 19.78 10.62 3.25
N GLU A 165 20.21 10.79 2.01
CA GLU A 165 20.47 12.11 1.44
C GLU A 165 19.79 12.28 0.08
N VAL A 166 19.28 13.49 -0.14
CA VAL A 166 18.66 13.92 -1.39
C VAL A 166 19.74 14.56 -2.25
N MET A 167 20.00 13.98 -3.41
CA MET A 167 21.02 14.43 -4.36
C MET A 167 20.39 15.31 -5.43
N GLY A 168 20.90 16.53 -5.54
CA GLY A 168 20.63 17.46 -6.62
C GLY A 168 21.72 17.39 -7.67
N VAL A 169 21.39 17.79 -8.89
CA VAL A 169 22.35 17.94 -9.98
C VAL A 169 22.27 19.39 -10.46
N ASP A 170 23.41 20.07 -10.50
CA ASP A 170 23.49 21.42 -11.05
C ASP A 170 23.43 21.42 -12.60
N GLU A 171 23.45 22.61 -13.22
CA GLU A 171 23.42 22.76 -14.68
C GLU A 171 24.64 22.14 -15.39
N ASN A 172 25.74 21.94 -14.65
CA ASN A 172 26.99 21.37 -15.16
C ASN A 172 27.07 19.84 -14.97
N GLY A 173 26.04 19.22 -14.38
CA GLY A 173 26.01 17.78 -14.13
C GLY A 173 26.68 17.36 -12.82
N ASN A 174 27.08 18.29 -11.95
CA ASN A 174 27.69 17.95 -10.67
C ASN A 174 26.63 17.56 -9.65
N GLU A 175 26.84 16.44 -8.97
CA GLU A 175 25.99 15.99 -7.88
C GLU A 175 26.38 16.65 -6.55
N SER A 176 25.37 17.10 -5.79
CA SER A 176 25.55 17.60 -4.42
C SER A 176 24.36 17.23 -3.55
N ALA A 177 24.61 17.04 -2.25
CA ALA A 177 23.55 16.80 -1.29
C ALA A 177 22.74 18.09 -1.07
N LEU A 178 21.46 18.05 -1.40
CA LEU A 178 20.50 19.14 -1.16
C LEU A 178 19.95 19.10 0.27
N ALA A 179 19.77 17.89 0.81
CA ALA A 179 19.23 17.66 2.14
C ALA A 179 19.66 16.30 2.70
N VAL A 180 19.70 16.19 4.02
CA VAL A 180 19.85 14.93 4.75
C VAL A 180 18.53 14.62 5.45
N LEU A 181 18.08 13.37 5.35
CA LEU A 181 16.84 12.84 5.87
C LEU A 181 17.14 11.86 7.01
N PRO A 182 17.05 12.29 8.28
CA PRO A 182 17.23 11.40 9.43
C PRO A 182 16.04 10.44 9.61
N SER A 183 16.20 9.50 10.55
CA SER A 183 15.11 8.65 11.04
C SER A 183 13.84 9.45 11.35
N GLY A 184 12.71 8.93 10.87
CA GLY A 184 11.39 9.54 10.96
C GLY A 184 11.02 10.43 9.78
N GLU A 185 11.95 10.78 8.90
CA GLU A 185 11.64 11.52 7.67
C GLU A 185 11.08 10.60 6.57
N CYS A 186 10.28 11.22 5.71
CA CYS A 186 9.58 10.54 4.62
C CYS A 186 10.04 11.08 3.27
N PHE A 187 10.03 10.24 2.23
CA PHE A 187 10.35 10.66 0.86
C PHE A 187 9.70 9.77 -0.20
N GLY A 188 9.73 10.21 -1.47
CA GLY A 188 9.19 9.48 -2.62
C GLY A 188 7.68 9.62 -2.81
N GLU A 189 7.00 10.36 -1.93
CA GLU A 189 5.56 10.62 -2.00
C GLU A 189 5.19 11.49 -3.21
N MET A 190 6.06 12.44 -3.59
CA MET A 190 5.75 13.41 -4.64
C MET A 190 5.40 12.73 -5.96
N SER A 191 6.24 11.81 -6.44
CA SER A 191 6.02 11.10 -7.71
C SER A 191 4.76 10.24 -7.70
N LEU A 192 4.39 9.69 -6.54
CA LEU A 192 3.16 8.91 -6.41
C LEU A 192 1.90 9.77 -6.43
N ILE A 193 1.99 10.99 -5.86
CA ILE A 193 0.86 11.92 -5.77
C ILE A 193 0.66 12.65 -7.11
N THR A 194 1.73 13.12 -7.73
CA THR A 194 1.65 13.91 -8.96
C THR A 194 1.59 13.06 -10.22
N GLY A 195 2.07 11.81 -10.15
CA GLY A 195 2.27 10.96 -11.33
C GLY A 195 3.51 11.34 -12.15
N GLU A 196 4.24 12.37 -11.74
CA GLU A 196 5.47 12.81 -12.41
C GLU A 196 6.67 11.96 -11.98
N PRO A 197 7.72 11.85 -12.82
CA PRO A 197 8.96 11.21 -12.42
C PRO A 197 9.62 11.86 -11.20
N ALA A 198 10.43 11.10 -10.47
CA ALA A 198 11.14 11.58 -9.29
C ALA A 198 12.00 12.81 -9.60
N SER A 199 11.87 13.87 -8.80
CA SER A 199 12.56 15.15 -9.00
C SER A 199 14.04 15.11 -8.63
N ALA A 200 14.42 14.20 -7.73
CA ALA A 200 15.78 14.04 -7.22
C ALA A 200 16.10 12.56 -6.96
N THR A 201 17.39 12.25 -6.86
CA THR A 201 17.87 10.94 -6.41
C THR A 201 17.93 10.95 -4.89
N VAL A 202 17.51 9.87 -4.25
CA VAL A 202 17.70 9.66 -2.80
C VAL A 202 18.53 8.43 -2.61
N ARG A 203 19.60 8.52 -1.81
CA ARG A 203 20.46 7.38 -1.46
C ARG A 203 20.71 7.31 0.04
N ALA A 204 21.04 6.11 0.51
CA ALA A 204 21.44 5.90 1.89
C ALA A 204 22.79 6.61 2.13
N LYS A 205 22.86 7.44 3.18
CA LYS A 205 24.08 8.14 3.60
C LYS A 205 24.90 7.28 4.56
N ASP A 206 24.23 6.45 5.35
CA ASP A 206 24.78 5.36 6.17
C ASP A 206 23.94 4.09 5.92
N ASP A 207 24.30 2.95 6.51
CA ASP A 207 23.41 1.78 6.54
C ASP A 207 22.03 2.18 7.13
N ALA A 208 20.97 1.98 6.36
CA ALA A 208 19.62 2.45 6.67
C ALA A 208 18.57 1.34 6.60
N THR A 209 17.42 1.56 7.26
CA THR A 209 16.22 0.68 7.20
C THR A 209 14.97 1.47 6.92
#